data_AF-A0A316W9H8-F1
#
_entry.id   AF-A0A316W9H8-F1
#
_cell.length_a   1.000
_cell.length_b   1.000
_cell.length_c   1.000
_cell.angle_alpha   90.00
_cell.angle_beta   90.00
_cell.angle_gamma   90.00
#
_symmetry.space_group_name_H-M   'P 1'
#
loop_
_entity.id
_entity.type
_entity.pdbx_description
1 polymer ?
#
loop_
_entity_poly.entity_id
_entity_poly.type
_entity_poly.pdbx_seq_one_letter_code
_entity_poly.pdbx_strand_id
1 'polypeptide(L)'
;MGKRRGGPVRARKPRGRAGSVGRLRLGLLPVAAQAEPLAIHYLERRIERPTPLNNEDPIPNDEGLKGAELGLKYSNATGRFVSLTFTLGSRVVGPDEDLRAAFRALGETPRFVVLNVPAEDVLALADMPEAKGTVFLNVGAPDSRLREADC
;
A
#
# COMPACT_ATOMS: atom_id res chain seq x y z
N MET A 1 -31.40 50.55 67.32
CA MET A 1 -29.97 50.14 67.26
C MET A 1 -29.51 50.21 65.79
N GLY A 2 -29.39 51.39 65.18
CA GLY A 2 -28.25 52.29 65.34
C GLY A 2 -27.10 51.87 64.42
N LYS A 3 -27.02 52.45 63.20
CA LYS A 3 -25.78 52.62 62.40
C LYS A 3 -26.10 53.50 61.18
N ARG A 4 -25.79 54.80 61.29
CA ARG A 4 -24.57 55.48 60.77
C ARG A 4 -24.72 55.91 59.31
N ARG A 5 -24.89 57.22 59.15
CA ARG A 5 -24.81 58.00 57.91
C ARG A 5 -23.40 57.92 57.34
N GLY A 6 -23.27 57.71 56.03
CA GLY A 6 -22.02 57.82 55.26
C GLY A 6 -22.31 58.53 53.94
N GLY A 7 -21.68 59.68 53.72
CA GLY A 7 -21.87 60.53 52.54
C GLY A 7 -21.27 59.95 51.25
N PRO A 8 -21.48 60.59 50.10
CA PRO A 8 -21.14 60.03 48.80
C PRO A 8 -19.63 60.04 48.57
N VAL A 9 -19.07 58.86 48.30
CA VAL A 9 -17.68 58.69 47.84
C VAL A 9 -17.62 59.09 46.36
N ARG A 10 -16.84 60.13 46.04
CA ARG A 10 -16.57 60.53 44.65
C ARG A 10 -15.85 59.40 43.90
N ALA A 11 -16.46 58.91 42.83
CA ALA A 11 -15.86 57.93 41.93
C ALA A 11 -14.65 58.53 41.19
N ARG A 12 -13.46 57.94 41.38
CA ARG A 12 -12.27 58.20 40.55
C ARG A 12 -12.40 57.40 39.26
N LYS A 13 -12.43 58.10 38.12
CA LYS A 13 -12.48 57.50 36.78
C LYS A 13 -11.12 56.84 36.48
N PRO A 14 -11.06 55.54 36.13
CA PRO A 14 -9.79 54.92 35.73
C PRO A 14 -9.42 55.39 34.32
N ARG A 15 -8.19 55.91 34.17
CA ARG A 15 -7.58 56.19 32.86
C ARG A 15 -7.24 54.84 32.21
N GLY A 16 -7.97 54.47 31.17
CA GLY A 16 -7.70 53.27 30.38
C GLY A 16 -6.34 53.37 29.69
N ARG A 17 -5.42 52.46 30.04
CA ARG A 17 -4.27 52.15 29.20
C ARG A 17 -4.77 51.23 28.09
N ALA A 18 -4.83 51.74 26.87
CA ALA A 18 -5.03 50.94 25.67
C ALA A 18 -3.78 50.06 25.46
N GLY A 19 -3.81 48.83 25.98
CA GLY A 19 -2.86 47.80 25.60
C GLY A 19 -3.28 47.22 24.26
N SER A 20 -2.50 47.45 23.21
CA SER A 20 -2.69 46.78 21.92
C SER A 20 -2.40 45.29 22.08
N VAL A 21 -3.45 44.48 22.18
CA VAL A 21 -3.31 43.02 22.10
C VAL A 21 -2.99 42.68 20.66
N GLY A 22 -1.71 42.45 20.37
CA GLY A 22 -1.24 41.96 19.08
C GLY A 22 -1.92 40.62 18.78
N ARG A 23 -2.76 40.59 17.74
CA ARG A 23 -3.37 39.37 17.22
C ARG A 23 -2.26 38.48 16.66
N LEU A 24 -1.86 37.46 17.43
CA LEU A 24 -1.00 36.38 16.95
C LEU A 24 -1.76 35.63 15.85
N ARG A 25 -1.38 35.84 14.59
CA ARG A 25 -1.89 35.07 13.46
C ARG A 25 -1.28 33.68 13.53
N LEU A 26 -2.09 32.71 13.96
CA LEU A 26 -1.79 31.30 13.87
C LEU A 26 -1.65 30.95 12.38
N GLY A 27 -0.42 30.87 11.88
CA GLY A 27 -0.12 30.49 10.51
C GLY A 27 -0.55 29.05 10.25
N LEU A 28 -1.27 28.82 9.16
CA LEU A 28 -1.62 27.49 8.68
C LEU A 28 -0.32 26.80 8.23
N LEU A 29 0.17 25.86 9.05
CA LEU A 29 1.28 25.00 8.65
C LEU A 29 0.78 24.01 7.57
N PRO A 30 1.55 23.80 6.49
CA PRO A 30 1.20 22.80 5.51
C PRO A 30 1.27 21.42 6.15
N VAL A 31 0.15 20.67 6.10
CA VAL A 31 0.16 19.23 6.35
C VAL A 31 0.88 18.58 5.18
N ALA A 32 1.98 17.88 5.46
CA ALA A 32 2.60 17.02 4.47
C ALA A 32 1.59 15.94 4.06
N ALA A 33 1.13 15.97 2.81
CA ALA A 33 0.30 14.90 2.26
C ALA A 33 1.11 13.61 2.28
N GLN A 34 0.64 12.63 3.05
CA GLN A 34 1.21 11.28 3.00
C GLN A 34 0.88 10.70 1.63
N ALA A 35 1.89 10.17 0.92
CA ALA A 35 1.66 9.50 -0.34
C ALA A 35 0.73 8.30 -0.11
N GLU A 36 -0.29 8.16 -0.95
CA GLU A 36 -1.16 6.98 -0.93
C GLU A 36 -0.32 5.70 -1.09
N PRO A 37 -0.61 4.64 -0.32
CA PRO A 37 0.13 3.39 -0.42
C PRO A 37 0.10 2.84 -1.85
N LEU A 38 1.26 2.38 -2.32
CA LEU A 38 1.36 1.72 -3.61
C LEU A 38 0.86 0.27 -3.49
N ALA A 39 -0.27 -0.01 -4.11
CA ALA A 39 -0.82 -1.36 -4.19
C ALA A 39 0.00 -2.24 -5.13
N ILE A 40 0.48 -3.36 -4.60
CA ILE A 40 1.08 -4.47 -5.34
C ILE A 40 0.16 -5.67 -5.18
N HIS A 41 0.00 -6.45 -6.24
CA HIS A 41 -0.72 -7.71 -6.19
C HIS A 41 0.23 -8.89 -6.46
N TYR A 42 -0.03 -10.02 -5.82
CA TYR A 42 0.63 -11.29 -6.09
C TYR A 42 -0.40 -12.28 -6.63
N LEU A 43 -0.16 -12.80 -7.83
CA LEU A 43 -1.01 -13.79 -8.47
C LEU A 43 -0.19 -15.03 -8.79
N GLU A 44 -0.61 -16.17 -8.26
CA GLU A 44 0.07 -17.45 -8.42
C GLU A 44 -0.90 -18.53 -8.90
N ARG A 45 -0.42 -19.39 -9.79
CA ARG A 45 -1.04 -20.69 -10.07
C ARG A 45 -0.17 -21.77 -9.47
N ARG A 46 -0.75 -22.55 -8.55
CA ARG A 46 -0.08 -23.71 -7.96
C ARG A 46 0.17 -24.73 -9.07
N ILE A 47 1.43 -25.11 -9.21
CA ILE A 47 1.86 -26.23 -10.03
C ILE A 47 2.07 -27.45 -9.13
N GLU A 48 1.65 -28.63 -9.61
CA GLU A 48 2.01 -29.87 -8.93
C GLU A 48 3.50 -30.13 -9.09
N ARG A 49 4.19 -30.33 -7.96
CA ARG A 49 5.61 -30.64 -7.94
C ARG A 49 5.78 -32.12 -7.60
N PRO A 50 6.53 -32.89 -8.40
CA PRO A 50 6.83 -34.26 -8.05
C PRO A 50 7.67 -34.30 -6.77
N THR A 51 7.45 -35.32 -5.94
CA THR A 51 8.29 -35.54 -4.76
C THR A 51 9.74 -35.79 -5.20
N PRO A 52 10.72 -35.09 -4.61
CA PRO A 52 12.13 -35.30 -4.93
C PRO A 52 12.54 -36.76 -4.68
N LEU A 53 13.29 -37.37 -5.61
CA LEU A 53 13.76 -38.76 -5.47
C LEU A 53 14.93 -38.89 -4.49
N ASN A 54 15.57 -37.77 -4.14
CA ASN A 54 16.79 -37.64 -3.37
C ASN A 54 16.54 -37.30 -1.89
N ASN A 55 15.47 -37.80 -1.26
CA ASN A 55 15.14 -37.60 0.17
C ASN A 55 15.29 -36.15 0.69
N GLU A 56 15.21 -35.17 -0.20
CA GLU A 56 15.18 -33.75 0.13
C GLU A 56 13.78 -33.38 0.56
N ASP A 57 13.69 -32.39 1.44
CA ASP A 57 12.41 -31.85 1.85
C ASP A 57 11.70 -31.25 0.63
N PRO A 58 10.40 -31.52 0.45
CA PRO A 58 9.64 -30.92 -0.63
C PRO A 58 9.56 -29.41 -0.44
N ILE A 59 9.55 -28.70 -1.56
CA ILE A 59 9.35 -27.24 -1.56
C ILE A 59 7.96 -26.93 -0.98
N PRO A 60 7.84 -25.99 -0.03
CA PRO A 60 6.55 -25.60 0.54
C PRO A 60 5.56 -25.09 -0.51
N ASN A 61 4.29 -25.46 -0.36
CA ASN A 61 3.21 -25.07 -1.27
C ASN A 61 2.90 -23.56 -1.27
N ASP A 62 3.40 -22.81 -0.28
CA ASP A 62 3.21 -21.38 -0.10
C ASP A 62 4.53 -20.59 -0.20
N GLU A 63 5.61 -21.22 -0.66
CA GLU A 63 6.95 -20.59 -0.79
C GLU A 63 6.87 -19.23 -1.49
N GLY A 64 6.18 -19.17 -2.64
CA GLY A 64 6.05 -17.94 -3.42
C GLY A 64 5.30 -16.84 -2.68
N LEU A 65 4.15 -17.16 -2.08
CA LEU A 65 3.37 -16.20 -1.29
C LEU A 65 4.17 -15.71 -0.07
N LYS A 66 4.85 -16.59 0.65
CA LYS A 66 5.70 -16.23 1.79
C LYS A 66 6.87 -15.35 1.37
N GLY A 67 7.45 -15.60 0.19
CA GLY A 67 8.45 -14.73 -0.43
C GLY A 67 7.90 -13.33 -0.71
N ALA A 68 6.70 -13.20 -1.27
CA ALA A 68 6.05 -11.92 -1.53
C ALA A 68 5.75 -11.15 -0.24
N GLU A 69 5.24 -11.82 0.79
CA GLU A 69 5.00 -11.23 2.13
C GLU A 69 6.30 -10.73 2.77
N LEU A 70 7.38 -11.51 2.67
CA LEU A 70 8.70 -11.12 3.16
C LEU A 70 9.24 -9.90 2.39
N GLY A 71 9.11 -9.91 1.06
CA GLY A 71 9.48 -8.80 0.19
C GLY A 71 8.73 -7.51 0.52
N LEU A 72 7.42 -7.60 0.80
CA LEU A 72 6.61 -6.47 1.26
C LEU A 72 7.15 -5.90 2.58
N LYS A 73 7.41 -6.76 3.56
CA LYS A 73 7.94 -6.35 4.87
C LYS A 73 9.26 -5.61 4.71
N TYR A 74 10.17 -6.13 3.88
CA TYR A 74 11.46 -5.51 3.61
C TYR A 74 11.32 -4.18 2.86
N SER A 75 10.47 -4.15 1.83
CA SER A 75 10.21 -2.94 1.04
C SER A 75 9.62 -1.82 1.90
N ASN A 76 8.73 -2.13 2.84
CA ASN A 76 8.20 -1.15 3.80
C ASN A 76 9.19 -0.75 4.90
N ALA A 77 10.16 -1.61 5.23
CA ALA A 77 11.23 -1.26 6.17
C ALA A 77 12.13 -0.16 5.59
N THR A 78 12.45 -0.23 4.29
CA THR A 78 13.26 0.79 3.59
C THR A 78 12.42 1.95 3.06
N GLY A 79 11.20 1.68 2.58
CA GLY A 79 10.29 2.67 1.98
C GLY A 79 9.97 3.85 2.90
N ARG A 80 9.89 3.62 4.21
CA ARG A 80 9.65 4.69 5.21
C ARG A 80 10.68 5.82 5.17
N PHE A 81 11.92 5.55 4.75
CA PHE A 81 12.98 6.56 4.67
C PHE A 81 12.79 7.50 3.47
N VAL A 82 12.02 7.08 2.47
CA VAL A 82 11.67 7.86 1.27
C VAL A 82 10.17 8.15 1.19
N SER A 83 9.46 8.03 2.32
CA SER A 83 8.01 8.27 2.42
C SER A 83 7.16 7.43 1.46
N LEU A 84 7.63 6.23 1.11
CA LEU A 84 6.87 5.23 0.34
C LEU A 84 6.32 4.15 1.26
N THR A 85 5.05 3.79 1.04
CA THR A 85 4.38 2.66 1.69
C THR A 85 3.80 1.76 0.61
N PHE A 86 3.85 0.44 0.82
CA PHE A 86 3.35 -0.57 -0.09
C PHE A 86 2.31 -1.44 0.60
N THR A 87 1.30 -1.89 -0.16
CA THR A 87 0.33 -2.91 0.27
C THR A 87 0.40 -4.12 -0.65
N LEU A 88 -0.01 -5.29 -0.15
CA LEU A 88 -0.03 -6.53 -0.92
C LEU A 88 -1.43 -7.13 -0.91
N GLY A 89 -2.08 -7.21 -2.07
CA GLY A 89 -3.18 -8.13 -2.30
C GLY A 89 -2.63 -9.44 -2.88
N SER A 90 -3.17 -10.59 -2.49
CA SER A 90 -2.69 -11.87 -3.02
C SER A 90 -3.84 -12.79 -3.43
N ARG A 91 -3.61 -13.55 -4.51
CA ARG A 91 -4.49 -14.63 -4.94
C ARG A 91 -3.66 -15.80 -5.44
N VAL A 92 -3.85 -16.95 -4.81
CA VAL A 92 -3.30 -18.23 -5.26
C VAL A 92 -4.46 -19.05 -5.82
N VAL A 93 -4.31 -19.55 -7.04
CA VAL A 93 -5.25 -20.44 -7.70
C VAL A 93 -4.64 -21.84 -7.83
N GLY A 94 -5.48 -22.87 -7.79
CA GLY A 94 -5.10 -24.24 -8.12
C GLY A 94 -4.78 -24.43 -9.60
N PRO A 95 -4.28 -25.61 -9.98
CA PRO A 95 -3.87 -25.92 -11.37
C PRO A 95 -4.97 -25.62 -12.40
N ASP A 96 -6.21 -25.99 -12.08
CA ASP A 96 -7.36 -25.92 -13.00
C ASP A 96 -8.30 -24.73 -12.73
N GLU A 97 -7.99 -23.88 -11.75
CA GLU A 97 -8.81 -22.71 -11.43
C GLU A 97 -8.61 -21.59 -12.45
N ASP A 98 -9.66 -20.81 -12.75
CA ASP A 98 -9.62 -19.72 -13.73
C ASP A 98 -8.74 -18.55 -13.27
N LEU A 99 -7.54 -18.48 -13.84
CA LEU A 99 -6.56 -17.44 -13.56
C LEU A 99 -7.01 -16.04 -14.04
N ARG A 100 -7.77 -15.95 -15.14
CA ARG A 100 -8.28 -14.68 -15.67
C ARG A 100 -9.34 -14.11 -14.75
N ALA A 101 -10.20 -14.97 -14.19
CA ALA A 101 -11.15 -14.56 -13.15
C ALA A 101 -10.43 -14.11 -11.88
N ALA A 102 -9.38 -14.81 -11.48
CA ALA A 102 -8.55 -14.41 -10.34
C ALA A 102 -7.87 -13.05 -10.55
N PHE A 103 -7.36 -12.77 -11.76
CA PHE A 103 -6.81 -11.47 -12.11
C PHE A 103 -7.86 -10.35 -12.02
N ARG A 104 -9.06 -10.55 -12.59
CA ARG A 104 -10.17 -9.58 -12.50
C ARG A 104 -10.59 -9.30 -11.06
N ALA A 105 -10.48 -10.30 -10.18
CA ALA A 105 -10.80 -10.15 -8.76
C ALA A 105 -9.76 -9.32 -7.97
N LEU A 106 -8.61 -8.95 -8.56
CA LEU A 106 -7.61 -8.09 -7.91
C LEU A 106 -8.09 -6.63 -7.75
N GLY A 107 -9.08 -6.20 -8.53
CA GLY A 107 -9.66 -4.85 -8.48
C GLY A 107 -9.80 -4.23 -9.87
N GLU A 108 -10.35 -3.00 -9.94
CA GLU A 108 -10.71 -2.39 -11.21
C GLU A 108 -9.51 -1.99 -12.09
N THR A 109 -8.31 -1.81 -11.52
CA THR A 109 -7.07 -1.50 -12.26
C THR A 109 -5.80 -1.90 -11.47
N PRO A 110 -5.45 -3.19 -11.41
CA PRO A 110 -4.22 -3.60 -10.71
C PRO A 110 -2.99 -3.08 -11.46
N ARG A 111 -2.29 -2.09 -10.90
CA ARG A 111 -1.15 -1.43 -11.58
C ARG A 111 0.14 -2.25 -11.56
N PHE A 112 0.42 -2.93 -10.46
CA PHE A 112 1.62 -3.75 -10.29
C PHE A 112 1.21 -5.14 -9.84
N VAL A 113 1.55 -6.14 -10.65
CA VAL A 113 1.18 -7.53 -10.37
C VAL A 113 2.41 -8.42 -10.52
N VAL A 114 2.82 -9.03 -9.42
CA VAL A 114 3.84 -10.07 -9.38
C VAL A 114 3.18 -11.39 -9.79
N LEU A 115 3.68 -12.00 -10.87
CA LEU A 115 3.16 -13.22 -11.45
C LEU A 115 4.08 -14.40 -11.13
N ASN A 116 3.55 -15.38 -10.41
CA ASN A 116 4.17 -16.69 -10.22
C ASN A 116 3.32 -17.74 -10.94
N VAL A 117 3.39 -17.73 -12.27
CA VAL A 117 2.57 -18.57 -13.16
C VAL A 117 3.44 -19.07 -14.34
N PRO A 118 3.06 -20.17 -15.01
CA PRO A 118 3.73 -20.63 -16.23
C PRO A 118 3.73 -19.60 -17.37
N ALA A 119 4.63 -19.75 -18.35
CA ALA A 119 4.78 -18.78 -19.44
C ALA A 119 3.49 -18.54 -20.24
N GLU A 120 2.73 -19.61 -20.53
CA GLU A 120 1.45 -19.47 -21.25
C GLU A 120 0.45 -18.61 -20.48
N ASP A 121 0.45 -18.73 -19.15
CA ASP A 121 -0.42 -17.94 -18.29
C ASP A 121 0.02 -16.48 -18.22
N VAL A 122 1.32 -16.20 -18.26
CA VAL A 122 1.85 -14.83 -18.35
C VAL A 122 1.34 -14.14 -19.62
N LEU A 123 1.49 -14.79 -20.77
CA LEU A 123 1.05 -14.25 -22.07
C LEU A 123 -0.48 -14.10 -22.11
N ALA A 124 -1.19 -15.12 -21.64
CA ALA A 124 -2.64 -15.10 -21.55
C ALA A 124 -3.17 -13.90 -20.75
N LEU A 125 -2.53 -13.57 -19.62
CA LEU A 125 -2.87 -12.40 -18.81
C LEU A 125 -2.44 -11.08 -19.48
N ALA A 126 -1.26 -11.04 -20.10
CA ALA A 126 -0.74 -9.85 -20.78
C ALA A 126 -1.64 -9.40 -21.94
N ASP A 127 -2.22 -10.35 -22.67
CA ASP A 127 -3.14 -10.09 -23.79
C ASP A 127 -4.55 -9.65 -23.36
N MET A 128 -4.86 -9.62 -22.06
CA MET A 128 -6.17 -9.21 -21.58
C MET A 128 -6.38 -7.70 -21.78
N PRO A 129 -7.53 -7.27 -22.35
CA PRO A 129 -7.88 -5.85 -22.40
C PRO A 129 -7.87 -5.18 -21.01
N GLU A 130 -8.30 -5.91 -19.99
CA GLU A 130 -8.32 -5.45 -18.59
C GLU A 130 -6.92 -5.31 -17.97
N ALA A 131 -5.89 -5.94 -18.56
CA ALA A 131 -4.50 -5.80 -18.12
C ALA A 131 -3.80 -4.59 -18.74
N LYS A 132 -4.49 -3.80 -19.57
CA LYS A 132 -3.92 -2.60 -20.18
C LYS A 132 -3.50 -1.61 -19.09
N GLY A 133 -2.20 -1.29 -19.06
CA GLY A 133 -1.62 -0.39 -18.05
C GLY A 133 -1.19 -1.09 -16.77
N THR A 134 -1.37 -2.41 -16.67
CA THR A 134 -0.75 -3.24 -15.64
C THR A 134 0.72 -3.51 -16.00
N VAL A 135 1.60 -3.38 -15.01
CA VAL A 135 2.98 -3.86 -15.08
C VAL A 135 3.03 -5.23 -14.43
N PHE A 136 3.33 -6.26 -15.24
CA PHE A 136 3.55 -7.61 -14.77
C PHE A 136 5.02 -7.86 -14.45
N LEU A 137 5.29 -8.40 -13.25
CA LEU A 137 6.61 -8.86 -12.85
C LEU A 137 6.61 -10.38 -12.79
N ASN A 138 7.13 -11.03 -13.83
CA ASN A 138 7.29 -12.47 -13.85
C ASN A 138 8.38 -12.92 -12.85
N VAL A 139 8.01 -13.80 -11.92
CA VAL A 139 8.92 -14.45 -10.97
C VAL A 139 8.88 -15.98 -11.02
N GLY A 140 7.96 -16.56 -11.81
CA GLY A 140 7.70 -18.01 -11.84
C GLY A 140 8.05 -18.71 -13.14
N ALA A 141 8.01 -18.01 -14.28
CA ALA A 141 8.29 -18.60 -15.60
C ALA A 141 9.76 -18.39 -16.00
N PRO A 142 10.58 -19.45 -16.10
CA PRO A 142 11.98 -19.34 -16.48
C PRO A 142 12.21 -19.24 -18.00
N ASP A 143 11.16 -19.42 -18.80
CA ASP A 143 11.21 -19.51 -20.26
C ASP A 143 11.86 -18.27 -20.90
N SER A 144 12.97 -18.49 -21.62
CA SER A 144 13.73 -17.40 -22.26
C SER A 144 12.93 -16.67 -23.34
N ARG A 145 11.94 -17.33 -23.96
CA ARG A 145 11.07 -16.74 -24.99
C ARG A 145 10.32 -15.48 -24.52
N LEU A 146 9.99 -15.41 -23.21
CA LEU A 146 9.37 -14.24 -22.58
C LEU A 146 10.31 -13.03 -22.45
N ARG A 147 11.61 -13.21 -22.70
CA ARG A 147 12.61 -12.13 -22.69
C ARG A 147 13.07 -11.75 -24.09
N GLU A 148 12.57 -12.45 -25.10
CA GLU A 148 13.03 -12.34 -26.48
C GLU A 148 11.87 -11.94 -27.39
N ALA A 149 11.07 -12.92 -27.82
CA ALA A 149 10.11 -12.75 -28.91
C ALA A 149 8.68 -12.52 -28.42
N ASP A 150 8.34 -12.99 -27.21
CA ASP A 150 6.96 -13.06 -26.75
C ASP A 150 6.55 -11.90 -25.83
N CYS A 151 7.47 -10.99 -25.45
CA CYS A 151 7.20 -9.80 -24.64
C CYS A 151 8.03 -8.59 -25.10
#